data_AF-A0A8J9UQ34-F1
#
_entry.id   AF-A0A8J9UQ34-F1
#
_cell.length_a   1.000
_cell.length_b   1.000
_cell.length_c   1.000
_cell.angle_alpha   90.00
_cell.angle_beta   90.00
_cell.angle_gamma   90.00
#
_symmetry.space_group_name_H-M   'P 1'
#
loop_
_entity.id
_entity.type
_entity.pdbx_description
1 polymer ?
#
loop_
_entity_poly.entity_id
_entity_poly.type
_entity_poly.pdbx_seq_one_letter_code
_entity_poly.pdbx_strand_id
1 'polypeptide(L)'
;MDKGTTVRIVLDVGCFGDALKRTWAAEVEFGQKEPPSYTLVIYFDFTKGGSRVLVVNGERFNKQSCNGGKVSWRCIKRNLGCKSTVWTFDDEIVKIRDDHMH
;
A
#
# COMPACT_ATOMS: atom_id res chain seq x y z
N MET A 1 -17.60 -2.18 21.84
CA MET A 1 -17.09 -1.29 20.77
C MET A 1 -15.71 -1.79 20.41
N ASP A 2 -15.70 -2.85 19.60
CA ASP A 2 -14.50 -3.60 19.27
C ASP A 2 -13.61 -2.76 18.38
N LYS A 3 -12.39 -2.51 18.88
CA LYS A 3 -11.38 -1.68 18.26
C LYS A 3 -10.91 -2.39 16.98
N GLY A 4 -10.87 -1.64 15.88
CA GLY A 4 -10.72 -2.14 14.51
C GLY A 4 -9.78 -3.32 14.35
N THR A 5 -10.27 -4.35 13.64
CA THR A 5 -9.47 -5.51 13.24
C THR A 5 -8.31 -5.05 12.37
N THR A 6 -7.11 -5.06 12.93
CA THR A 6 -5.87 -4.79 12.21
C THR A 6 -5.45 -6.06 11.50
N VAL A 7 -5.77 -6.19 10.21
CA VAL A 7 -5.25 -7.29 9.37
C VAL A 7 -3.90 -6.86 8.83
N ARG A 8 -2.80 -7.23 9.52
CA ARG A 8 -1.45 -6.99 9.02
C ARG A 8 -1.14 -7.96 7.88
N ILE A 9 -1.30 -7.52 6.65
CA ILE A 9 -0.82 -8.26 5.48
C ILE A 9 0.62 -7.80 5.22
N VAL A 10 1.60 -8.62 5.60
CA VAL A 10 3.00 -8.42 5.25
C VAL A 10 3.21 -8.96 3.84
N LEU A 11 3.32 -8.07 2.86
CA LEU A 11 3.74 -8.43 1.51
C LEU A 11 5.25 -8.21 1.43
N ASP A 12 6.03 -9.30 1.38
CA ASP A 12 7.42 -9.26 0.99
C ASP A 12 7.48 -9.08 -0.54
N VAL A 13 7.65 -7.84 -0.99
CA VAL A 13 7.87 -7.54 -2.41
C VAL A 13 9.33 -7.79 -2.77
N GLY A 14 9.71 -9.06 -2.75
CA GLY A 14 10.99 -9.52 -3.27
C GLY A 14 11.09 -9.32 -4.79
N CYS A 15 12.16 -8.63 -5.21
CA CYS A 15 12.76 -8.60 -6.55
C CYS A 15 11.93 -7.97 -7.69
N PHE A 16 12.10 -6.66 -7.91
CA PHE A 16 11.88 -6.05 -9.24
C PHE A 16 13.21 -6.09 -10.01
N GLY A 17 13.19 -6.82 -11.12
CA GLY A 17 14.37 -7.22 -11.90
C GLY A 17 15.15 -6.09 -12.57
N ASP A 18 16.36 -6.50 -13.00
CA ASP A 18 17.43 -5.81 -13.70
C ASP A 18 17.01 -4.75 -14.74
N ALA A 19 17.40 -3.48 -14.52
CA ALA A 19 17.76 -2.54 -15.60
C ALA A 19 18.35 -1.22 -15.07
N LEU A 20 19.59 -1.21 -14.56
CA LEU A 20 20.46 -0.04 -14.72
C LEU A 20 21.94 -0.43 -14.61
N LYS A 21 22.49 -0.98 -15.69
CA LYS A 21 23.95 -1.10 -15.86
C LYS A 21 24.47 0.24 -16.37
N ARG A 22 25.14 1.03 -15.54
CA ARG A 22 26.39 1.74 -15.87
C ARG A 22 26.93 2.54 -14.68
N THR A 23 28.21 2.29 -14.43
CA THR A 23 29.17 2.93 -13.49
C THR A 23 28.89 2.77 -11.99
N TRP A 24 29.16 1.57 -11.47
CA TRP A 24 29.53 1.34 -10.07
C TRP A 24 30.84 0.55 -10.00
N ALA A 25 31.86 1.04 -10.72
CA ALA A 25 33.22 0.53 -10.62
C ALA A 25 34.02 1.50 -9.74
N ALA A 26 33.99 1.28 -8.43
CA ALA A 26 35.00 1.69 -7.46
C ALA A 26 34.58 1.15 -6.07
N GLU A 27 35.07 -0.06 -5.78
CA GLU A 27 35.52 -0.63 -4.51
C GLU A 27 35.17 0.11 -3.20
N VAL A 28 34.63 -0.60 -2.20
CA VAL A 28 35.33 -1.04 -0.96
C VAL A 28 34.37 -1.91 -0.14
N GLU A 29 34.90 -3.03 0.35
CA GLU A 29 34.26 -4.04 1.19
C GLU A 29 33.60 -3.46 2.45
N PHE A 30 32.27 -3.58 2.59
CA PHE A 30 31.61 -3.58 3.90
C PHE A 30 30.38 -4.46 3.83
N GLY A 31 30.23 -5.32 4.84
CA GLY A 31 29.37 -6.49 4.87
C GLY A 31 27.93 -6.27 4.37
N GLN A 32 27.36 -7.37 3.91
CA GLN A 32 25.95 -7.55 3.54
C GLN A 32 25.03 -6.59 4.30
N LYS A 33 24.65 -5.47 3.69
CA LYS A 33 23.43 -4.78 4.06
C LYS A 33 22.37 -5.33 3.13
N GLU A 34 21.53 -6.22 3.67
CA GLU A 34 20.28 -6.59 3.01
C GLU A 34 19.58 -5.29 2.57
N PRO A 35 19.04 -5.22 1.35
CA PRO A 35 18.27 -4.06 0.93
C PRO A 35 17.18 -3.80 1.98
N PRO A 36 16.80 -2.54 2.27
CA PRO A 36 15.71 -2.27 3.20
C PRO A 36 14.48 -3.04 2.72
N SER A 37 14.10 -4.08 3.46
CA SER A 37 12.89 -4.83 3.18
C SER A 37 11.72 -3.88 3.36
N TYR A 38 11.01 -3.57 2.27
CA TYR A 38 9.88 -2.66 2.35
C TYR A 38 8.66 -3.44 2.85
N THR A 39 8.36 -3.34 4.14
CA THR A 39 7.13 -3.92 4.70
C THR A 39 5.96 -3.01 4.39
N LEU A 40 5.05 -3.47 3.53
CA LEU A 40 3.80 -2.75 3.27
C LEU A 40 2.85 -2.97 4.45
N VAL A 41 2.49 -1.89 5.16
CA VAL A 41 1.52 -1.95 6.27
C VAL A 41 0.13 -1.61 5.76
N ILE A 42 -0.82 -2.53 5.94
CA ILE A 42 -2.20 -2.34 5.51
C ILE A 42 -3.15 -2.73 6.63
N TYR A 43 -4.24 -1.98 6.82
CA TYR A 43 -5.28 -2.30 7.78
C TYR A 43 -6.57 -1.51 7.51
N PHE A 44 -7.69 -1.98 8.07
CA PHE A 44 -8.94 -1.23 8.12
C PHE A 44 -9.04 -0.42 9.40
N ASP A 45 -9.61 0.78 9.27
CA ASP A 45 -9.88 1.67 10.40
C ASP A 45 -11.28 2.29 10.23
N PHE A 46 -11.71 3.10 11.19
CA PHE A 46 -12.96 3.81 11.16
C PHE A 46 -12.75 5.30 11.40
N THR A 47 -13.50 6.13 10.67
CA THR A 47 -13.56 7.56 10.98
C THR A 47 -14.28 7.77 12.32
N LYS A 48 -14.17 8.96 12.90
CA LYS A 48 -14.97 9.36 14.08
C LYS A 48 -16.48 9.20 13.86
N GLY A 49 -16.94 9.30 12.61
CA GLY A 49 -18.33 9.09 12.22
C GLY A 49 -18.69 7.64 11.90
N GLY A 50 -17.82 6.67 12.18
CA GLY A 50 -18.07 5.25 11.99
C GLY A 50 -17.95 4.75 10.55
N SER A 51 -17.49 5.59 9.61
CA SER A 51 -17.25 5.15 8.23
C SER A 51 -15.97 4.34 8.16
N ARG A 52 -16.04 3.13 7.58
CA ARG A 52 -14.87 2.28 7.35
C ARG A 52 -13.92 2.91 6.33
N VAL A 53 -12.63 2.87 6.62
CA VAL A 53 -11.55 3.33 5.74
C VAL A 53 -10.48 2.25 5.62
N LEU A 54 -9.67 2.35 4.57
CA LEU A 54 -8.49 1.52 4.38
C LEU A 54 -7.25 2.39 4.55
N VAL A 55 -6.25 1.91 5.27
CA VAL A 55 -4.95 2.58 5.41
C VAL A 55 -3.89 1.70 4.78
N VAL A 56 -3.16 2.25 3.81
CA VAL A 56 -2.02 1.60 3.15
C VAL A 56 -0.81 2.49 3.36
N ASN A 57 0.20 1.97 4.06
CA ASN A 57 1.45 2.68 4.32
C ASN A 57 1.26 4.09 4.93
N GLY A 58 0.30 4.22 5.85
CA GLY A 58 -0.07 5.52 6.45
C GLY A 58 -0.97 6.41 5.59
N GLU A 59 -1.14 6.12 4.30
CA GLU A 59 -2.05 6.83 3.42
C GLU A 59 -3.48 6.30 3.55
N ARG A 60 -4.45 7.22 3.67
CA ARG A 60 -5.86 6.86 3.86
C ARG A 60 -6.60 6.76 2.53
N PHE A 61 -7.45 5.75 2.43
CA PHE A 61 -8.32 5.50 1.30
C PHE A 61 -9.77 5.41 1.78
N ASN A 62 -10.64 6.14 1.09
CA ASN A 62 -12.08 6.09 1.32
C ASN A 62 -12.73 5.11 0.34
N LYS A 63 -13.78 4.42 0.78
CA LYS A 63 -14.60 3.57 -0.08
C LYS A 63 -15.19 4.41 -1.23
N GLN A 64 -14.95 3.99 -2.46
CA GLN A 64 -15.45 4.62 -3.67
C GLN A 64 -16.65 3.86 -4.26
N SER A 65 -16.56 2.53 -4.35
CA SER A 65 -17.66 1.70 -4.85
C SER A 65 -17.61 0.28 -4.29
N CYS A 66 -18.74 -0.43 -4.36
CA CYS A 66 -18.89 -1.82 -3.92
C CYS A 66 -19.78 -2.56 -4.92
N ASN A 67 -19.29 -3.64 -5.52
CA ASN A 67 -20.06 -4.47 -6.44
C ASN A 67 -19.69 -5.95 -6.24
N GLY A 68 -20.66 -6.76 -5.80
CA GLY A 68 -20.49 -8.21 -5.62
C GLY A 68 -19.26 -8.59 -4.80
N GLY A 69 -19.10 -8.03 -3.60
CA GLY A 69 -17.94 -8.28 -2.70
C GLY A 69 -16.68 -7.50 -3.07
N LYS A 70 -16.54 -7.03 -4.31
CA LYS A 70 -15.43 -6.20 -4.74
C LYS A 70 -15.62 -4.74 -4.30
N VAL A 71 -14.69 -4.22 -3.52
CA VAL A 71 -14.68 -2.82 -3.06
C VAL A 71 -13.53 -2.07 -3.70
N SER A 72 -13.78 -0.88 -4.23
CA SER A 72 -12.73 0.05 -4.63
C SER A 72 -12.53 1.13 -3.57
N TRP A 73 -11.27 1.42 -3.26
CA TRP A 73 -10.84 2.38 -2.26
C TRP A 73 -9.95 3.42 -2.92
N ARG A 74 -10.24 4.71 -2.72
CA ARG A 74 -9.53 5.81 -3.39
C ARG A 74 -8.81 6.68 -2.37
N CYS A 75 -7.56 7.04 -2.66
CA CYS A 75 -6.77 7.90 -1.79
C CYS A 75 -7.52 9.23 -1.51
N ILE A 76 -7.46 9.70 -0.26
CA ILE A 76 -8.07 10.97 0.14
C ILE A 76 -7.47 12.17 -0.59
N LYS A 77 -6.21 12.08 -1.03
CA LYS A 77 -5.51 13.12 -1.80
C LYS A 77 -5.90 13.13 -3.29
N ARG A 78 -6.99 12.45 -3.68
CA ARG A 78 -7.52 12.46 -5.07
C ARG A 78 -7.75 13.87 -5.62
N ASN A 79 -8.14 14.82 -4.76
CA ASN A 79 -8.36 16.21 -5.16
C ASN A 79 -7.05 16.97 -5.43
N LEU A 80 -5.90 16.42 -4.99
CA LEU A 80 -4.56 16.90 -5.31
C LEU A 80 -3.95 16.17 -6.52
N GLY A 81 -4.76 15.41 -7.26
CA GLY A 81 -4.30 14.68 -8.46
C GLY A 81 -3.87 13.23 -8.22
N CYS A 82 -3.87 12.74 -6.97
CA CYS A 82 -3.49 11.36 -6.68
C CYS A 82 -4.40 10.33 -7.39
N LYS A 83 -3.77 9.37 -8.05
CA LYS A 83 -4.45 8.30 -8.79
C LYS A 83 -4.46 6.95 -8.06
N SER A 84 -3.82 6.89 -6.90
CA SER A 84 -3.71 5.69 -6.09
C SER A 84 -5.08 5.12 -5.73
N THR A 85 -5.27 3.81 -5.98
CA THR A 85 -6.52 3.08 -5.80
C THR A 85 -6.22 1.66 -5.34
N VAL A 86 -6.98 1.16 -4.37
CA VAL A 86 -6.88 -0.22 -3.88
C VAL A 86 -8.20 -0.93 -4.16
N TRP A 87 -8.13 -2.21 -4.50
CA TRP A 87 -9.30 -3.06 -4.63
C TRP A 87 -9.20 -4.20 -3.63
N THR A 88 -10.31 -4.45 -2.95
CA THR A 88 -10.48 -5.61 -2.07
C THR A 88 -11.63 -6.49 -2.55
N PHE A 89 -11.61 -7.76 -2.17
CA PHE A 89 -12.74 -8.69 -2.29
C PHE A 89 -12.91 -9.35 -0.92
N ASP A 90 -14.09 -9.21 -0.29
CA ASP A 90 -14.35 -9.74 1.06
C ASP A 90 -13.23 -9.42 2.06
N ASP A 91 -12.80 -8.15 2.07
CA ASP A 91 -11.74 -7.59 2.91
C ASP A 91 -10.30 -8.05 2.60
N GLU A 92 -10.10 -8.93 1.63
CA GLU A 92 -8.79 -9.30 1.12
C GLU A 92 -8.34 -8.38 -0.01
N ILE A 93 -7.07 -8.01 -0.03
CA ILE A 93 -6.53 -7.11 -1.06
C ILE A 93 -6.26 -7.90 -2.33
N VAL A 94 -6.96 -7.54 -3.41
CA VAL A 94 -6.81 -8.20 -4.71
C VAL A 94 -5.94 -7.39 -5.67
N LYS A 95 -5.82 -6.07 -5.47
CA LYS A 95 -5.01 -5.19 -6.32
C LYS A 95 -4.70 -3.87 -5.64
N ILE A 96 -3.47 -3.38 -5.82
CA ILE A 96 -3.06 -2.01 -5.49
C ILE A 96 -2.57 -1.34 -6.77
N ARG A 97 -3.09 -0.16 -7.08
CA ARG A 97 -2.47 0.79 -8.01
C ARG A 97 -1.90 1.88 -7.14
N ASP A 98 -0.60 1.83 -6.89
CA ASP A 98 0.11 2.87 -6.16
C ASP A 98 0.61 3.92 -7.16
N ASP A 99 -0.12 5.03 -7.24
CA ASP A 99 0.24 6.20 -8.04
C ASP A 99 0.08 7.44 -7.16
N HIS A 100 0.93 7.46 -6.13
CA HIS A 100 1.16 8.59 -5.23
C HIS A 100 2.16 9.58 -5.86
N MET A 101 1.83 10.14 -7.04
CA MET A 101 2.51 11.35 -7.51
C MET A 101 2.02 12.53 -6.66
N HIS A 102 2.88 13.01 -5.77
CA HIS A 102 2.66 14.13 -4.85
C HIS A 102 3.80 15.13 -5.02
#